data_AF-A0A964XDN3-F1
#
_entry.id   AF-A0A964XDN3-F1
#
_cell.length_a   1.000
_cell.length_b   1.000
_cell.length_c   1.000
_cell.angle_alpha   90.00
_cell.angle_beta   90.00
_cell.angle_gamma   90.00
#
_symmetry.space_group_name_H-M   'P 1'
#
loop_
_entity.id
_entity.type
_entity.pdbx_description
1 polymer ?
#
loop_
_entity_poly.entity_id
_entity_poly.type
_entity_poly.pdbx_seq_one_letter_code
_entity_poly.pdbx_strand_id
1 'polypeptide(L)'
;MAAADYTRGEMDITTQERTWDGFIKFSVWSGFITILAVAYMTLTLATGMHWLIALVLCAGSGLVGGLLMGMGGAWIATVIGLSALAIFIQIVIAISRALIPA
;
A
#
# COMPACT_ATOMS: atom_id res chain seq x y z
N MET A 1 25.12 -38.49 18.35
CA MET A 1 23.79 -37.87 18.50
C MET A 1 22.79 -38.89 18.00
N ALA A 2 21.94 -39.43 18.89
CA ALA A 2 20.90 -40.36 18.47
C ALA A 2 19.98 -39.65 17.47
N ALA A 3 19.73 -40.26 16.32
CA ALA A 3 18.66 -39.82 15.43
C ALA A 3 17.36 -39.89 16.25
N ALA A 4 16.77 -38.73 16.55
CA ALA A 4 15.42 -38.73 17.08
C ALA A 4 14.53 -39.46 16.06
N ASP A 5 13.76 -40.46 16.51
CA ASP A 5 12.80 -41.14 15.66
C ASP A 5 11.80 -40.10 15.16
N TYR A 6 12.02 -39.64 13.94
CA TYR A 6 11.12 -38.74 13.24
C TYR A 6 9.97 -39.57 12.66
N THR A 7 8.77 -39.39 13.20
CA THR A 7 7.56 -39.87 12.53
C THR A 7 7.20 -38.90 11.42
N ARG A 8 7.17 -39.41 10.18
CA ARG A 8 6.73 -38.62 9.03
C ARG A 8 5.34 -38.03 9.29
N GLY A 9 5.25 -36.70 9.20
CA GLY A 9 3.98 -35.97 9.38
C GLY A 9 3.78 -35.39 10.79
N GLU A 10 4.62 -35.73 11.76
CA GLU A 10 4.56 -35.17 13.13
C GLU A 10 5.54 -34.00 13.34
N MET A 11 6.13 -33.48 12.26
CA MET A 11 6.96 -32.28 12.34
C MET A 11 6.10 -31.09 12.76
N ASP A 12 6.55 -30.33 13.76
CA ASP A 12 5.95 -29.02 14.04
C ASP A 12 6.17 -28.09 12.83
N ILE A 13 5.07 -27.67 12.22
CA ILE A 13 5.04 -26.76 11.07
C ILE A 13 4.59 -25.34 11.42
N THR A 14 4.47 -25.02 12.72
CA THR A 14 3.96 -23.72 13.19
C THR A 14 4.73 -22.54 12.59
N THR A 15 6.04 -22.69 12.36
CA THR A 15 6.86 -21.63 11.76
C THR A 15 6.55 -21.44 10.28
N GLN A 16 6.34 -22.53 9.54
CA GLN A 16 6.03 -22.53 8.13
C GLN A 16 4.63 -21.95 7.89
N GLU A 17 3.66 -22.31 8.71
CA GLU A 17 2.30 -21.75 8.68
C GLU A 17 2.32 -20.23 8.91
N ARG A 18 3.01 -19.76 9.97
CA ARG A 18 3.15 -18.31 10.21
C ARG A 18 3.85 -17.57 9.07
N THR A 19 4.86 -18.21 8.48
CA THR A 19 5.59 -17.63 7.34
C THR A 19 4.66 -17.49 6.13
N TRP A 20 3.87 -18.52 5.85
CA TRP A 20 2.88 -18.49 4.77
C TRP A 20 1.81 -17.43 4.99
N ASP A 21 1.26 -17.35 6.21
CA ASP A 21 0.28 -16.31 6.57
C ASP A 21 0.86 -14.90 6.41
N GLY A 22 2.11 -14.70 6.84
CA GLY A 22 2.83 -13.44 6.67
C GLY A 22 3.05 -13.10 5.20
N PHE A 23 3.46 -14.08 4.39
CA PHE A 23 3.65 -13.94 2.95
C PHE A 23 2.35 -13.50 2.26
N ILE A 24 1.23 -14.19 2.52
CA ILE A 24 -0.06 -13.83 1.91
C ILE A 24 -0.51 -12.44 2.32
N LYS A 25 -0.40 -12.08 3.62
CA LYS A 25 -0.73 -10.72 4.09
C LYS A 25 0.10 -9.67 3.36
N PHE A 26 1.41 -9.89 3.24
CA PHE A 26 2.30 -8.97 2.54
C PHE A 26 2.01 -8.89 1.03
N SER A 27 1.71 -10.02 0.38
CA SER A 27 1.36 -10.07 -1.05
C SER A 27 0.07 -9.32 -1.34
N VAL A 28 -0.96 -9.47 -0.50
CA VAL A 28 -2.20 -8.72 -0.61
C VAL A 28 -1.95 -7.22 -0.40
N TRP A 29 -1.16 -6.87 0.61
CA TRP A 29 -0.78 -5.49 0.91
C TRP A 29 -0.04 -4.83 -0.26
N SER A 30 0.95 -5.52 -0.80
CA SER A 30 1.78 -5.04 -1.92
C SER A 30 0.99 -4.99 -3.22
N GLY A 31 0.17 -6.00 -3.50
CA GLY A 31 -0.65 -6.05 -4.70
C GLY A 31 -1.64 -4.88 -4.76
N PHE A 32 -2.31 -4.58 -3.64
CA PHE A 32 -3.30 -3.51 -3.63
C PHE A 32 -2.66 -2.13 -3.73
N ILE A 33 -1.51 -1.89 -3.08
CA ILE A 33 -0.82 -0.59 -3.22
C ILE A 33 -0.32 -0.38 -4.65
N THR A 34 0.13 -1.44 -5.33
CA THR A 34 0.52 -1.36 -6.75
C THR A 34 -0.66 -0.99 -7.63
N ILE A 35 -1.85 -1.57 -7.41
CA ILE A 35 -3.07 -1.21 -8.15
C ILE A 35 -3.39 0.28 -7.97
N LEU A 36 -3.35 0.77 -6.72
CA LEU A 36 -3.63 2.19 -6.44
C LEU A 36 -2.60 3.13 -7.08
N ALA A 37 -1.32 2.76 -7.05
CA ALA A 37 -0.26 3.54 -7.68
C ALA A 37 -0.45 3.64 -9.20
N VAL A 38 -0.71 2.51 -9.86
CA VAL A 38 -0.99 2.47 -11.29
C VAL A 38 -2.23 3.28 -11.62
N ALA A 39 -3.33 3.10 -10.88
CA ALA A 39 -4.56 3.86 -11.08
C ALA A 39 -4.33 5.37 -10.97
N TYR A 40 -3.60 5.82 -9.94
CA TYR A 40 -3.29 7.24 -9.76
C TYR A 40 -2.45 7.80 -10.92
N MET A 41 -1.42 7.08 -11.36
CA MET A 41 -0.62 7.48 -12.52
C MET A 41 -1.44 7.51 -13.81
N THR A 42 -2.31 6.52 -14.03
CA THR A 42 -3.19 6.50 -15.20
C THR A 42 -4.15 7.69 -15.20
N LEU A 43 -4.81 7.96 -14.07
CA LEU A 43 -5.75 9.08 -13.98
C LEU A 43 -5.04 10.42 -14.20
N THR A 44 -3.90 10.64 -13.54
CA THR A 44 -3.21 11.94 -13.61
C THR A 44 -2.43 12.15 -14.91
N LEU A 45 -1.68 11.15 -15.38
CA LEU A 45 -0.75 11.30 -16.50
C LEU A 45 -1.38 10.92 -17.84
N ALA A 46 -2.17 9.84 -17.89
CA ALA A 46 -2.71 9.34 -19.15
C ALA A 46 -4.05 10.00 -19.50
N THR A 47 -4.93 10.22 -18.52
CA THR A 47 -6.25 10.84 -18.77
C THR A 47 -6.26 12.36 -18.57
N GLY A 48 -5.22 12.94 -17.96
CA GLY A 48 -5.15 14.37 -17.66
C GLY A 48 -6.08 14.83 -16.54
N MET A 49 -6.56 13.92 -15.69
CA MET A 49 -7.42 14.26 -14.56
C MET A 49 -6.65 15.13 -13.56
N HIS A 50 -7.33 16.15 -13.02
CA HIS A 50 -6.75 16.99 -11.98
C HIS A 50 -6.28 16.14 -10.80
N TRP A 51 -5.02 16.31 -10.40
CA TRP A 51 -4.33 15.44 -9.44
C TRP A 51 -5.08 15.29 -8.11
N LEU A 52 -5.72 16.36 -7.60
CA LEU A 52 -6.48 16.33 -6.35
C LEU A 52 -7.71 15.41 -6.45
N ILE A 53 -8.38 15.40 -7.61
CA ILE A 53 -9.56 14.56 -7.83
C ILE A 53 -9.12 13.09 -7.88
N ALA A 54 -8.06 12.80 -8.64
CA ALA A 54 -7.48 11.46 -8.68
C ALA A 54 -7.01 11.01 -7.28
N LEU A 55 -6.43 11.91 -6.49
CA LEU A 55 -5.98 11.60 -5.13
C LEU A 55 -7.15 11.21 -4.23
N VAL A 56 -8.25 11.97 -4.24
CA VAL A 56 -9.44 11.65 -3.44
C VAL A 56 -10.06 10.33 -3.87
N LEU A 57 -10.15 10.05 -5.17
CA LEU A 57 -10.66 8.78 -5.68
C LEU A 57 -9.78 7.60 -5.26
N CYS A 58 -8.46 7.69 -5.45
CA CYS A 58 -7.53 6.62 -5.10
C CYS A 58 -7.40 6.44 -3.59
N ALA A 59 -7.34 7.52 -2.80
CA ALA A 59 -7.29 7.46 -1.35
C ALA A 59 -8.60 6.91 -0.77
N GLY A 60 -9.75 7.37 -1.27
CA GLY A 60 -11.05 6.83 -0.89
C GLY A 60 -11.17 5.34 -1.23
N SER A 61 -10.78 4.93 -2.43
CA SER A 61 -10.75 3.52 -2.84
C SER A 61 -9.80 2.69 -1.98
N GLY A 62 -8.63 3.23 -1.63
CA GLY A 62 -7.65 2.57 -0.77
C GLY A 62 -8.13 2.40 0.67
N LEU A 63 -8.82 3.40 1.22
CA LEU A 63 -9.44 3.31 2.55
C LEU A 63 -10.58 2.30 2.56
N VAL A 64 -11.52 2.41 1.62
CA VAL A 64 -12.67 1.48 1.53
C VAL A 64 -12.19 0.06 1.26
N GLY A 65 -11.33 -0.15 0.28
CA GLY A 65 -10.77 -1.47 -0.04
C GLY A 65 -9.97 -2.05 1.14
N GLY A 66 -9.16 -1.24 1.82
CA GLY A 66 -8.39 -1.67 2.98
C GLY A 66 -9.26 -2.11 4.16
N LEU A 67 -10.39 -1.43 4.38
CA LEU A 67 -11.38 -1.81 5.39
C LEU A 67 -12.10 -3.10 5.01
N LEU A 68 -12.54 -3.23 3.76
CA LEU A 68 -13.21 -4.44 3.25
C LEU A 68 -12.30 -5.68 3.33
N MET A 69 -11.00 -5.49 3.18
CA MET A 69 -10.00 -6.57 3.21
C MET A 69 -9.36 -6.77 4.60
N GLY A 70 -9.77 -6.01 5.62
CA GLY A 70 -9.28 -6.16 6.99
C GLY A 70 -7.77 -5.89 7.18
N MET A 71 -7.18 -4.98 6.39
CA MET A 71 -5.72 -4.79 6.30
C MET A 71 -5.07 -4.07 7.50
N GLY A 72 -5.83 -3.80 8.55
CA GLY A 72 -5.36 -3.22 9.82
C GLY A 72 -5.00 -1.74 9.77
N GLY A 73 -4.63 -1.18 10.93
CA GLY A 73 -4.35 0.25 11.09
C GLY A 73 -3.12 0.75 10.33
N ALA A 74 -2.12 -0.12 10.11
CA ALA A 74 -0.91 0.23 9.36
C ALA A 74 -1.25 0.61 7.90
N TRP A 75 -2.16 -0.11 7.25
CA TRP A 75 -2.62 0.22 5.90
C TRP A 75 -3.29 1.59 5.84
N ILE A 76 -4.20 1.87 6.78
CA ILE A 76 -4.91 3.16 6.85
C ILE A 76 -3.92 4.30 7.04
N ALA A 77 -2.95 4.13 7.94
CA ALA A 77 -1.89 5.10 8.16
C ALA A 77 -1.04 5.34 6.90
N THR A 78 -0.74 4.28 6.12
CA THR A 78 -0.04 4.41 4.84
C THR A 78 -0.83 5.23 3.82
N VAL A 79 -2.12 4.94 3.62
CA VAL A 79 -2.95 5.68 2.64
C VAL A 79 -3.06 7.16 3.02
N ILE A 80 -3.28 7.45 4.31
CA ILE A 80 -3.34 8.82 4.82
C ILE A 80 -1.96 9.51 4.67
N GLY A 81 -0.89 8.82 5.05
CA GLY A 81 0.48 9.34 4.98
C GLY A 81 0.91 9.68 3.55
N LEU A 82 0.62 8.80 2.59
CA LEU A 82 0.88 9.07 1.17
C LEU A 82 0.03 10.22 0.63
N SER A 83 -1.22 10.34 1.09
CA SER A 83 -2.08 11.47 0.70
C SER A 83 -1.55 12.79 1.26
N ALA A 84 -1.16 12.82 2.53
CA ALA A 84 -0.55 13.99 3.16
C ALA A 84 0.77 14.38 2.48
N LEU A 85 1.58 13.39 2.10
CA LEU A 85 2.81 13.62 1.34
C LEU A 85 2.52 14.26 -0.02
N ALA A 86 1.49 13.80 -0.74
CA ALA A 86 1.09 14.42 -2.01
C ALA A 86 0.69 15.89 -1.85
N ILE A 87 -0.08 16.22 -0.80
CA ILE A 87 -0.43 17.61 -0.48
C ILE A 87 0.83 18.43 -0.14
N PHE A 88 1.73 17.88 0.67
CA PHE A 88 2.98 18.52 1.04
C PHE A 88 3.83 18.85 -0.20
N ILE A 89 3.97 17.90 -1.13
CA ILE A 89 4.68 18.11 -2.40
C ILE A 89 4.01 19.22 -3.22
N GLN A 90 2.68 19.25 -3.27
CA GLN A 90 1.96 20.30 -3.99
C GLN A 90 2.23 21.70 -3.40
N ILE A 91 2.32 21.82 -2.08
CA ILE A 91 2.65 23.08 -1.41
C ILE A 91 4.06 23.54 -1.80
N VAL A 92 5.04 22.62 -1.80
CA VAL A 92 6.42 22.92 -2.23
C VAL A 92 6.43 23.45 -3.66
N ILE A 93 5.73 22.79 -4.59
CA ILE A 93 5.62 23.23 -5.99
C ILE A 93 4.98 24.62 -6.09
N ALA A 94 3.93 24.88 -5.31
CA ALA A 94 3.26 26.19 -5.29
C ALA A 94 4.21 27.31 -4.84
N ILE A 95 5.00 27.08 -3.78
CA ILE A 95 6.00 28.03 -3.30
C ILE A 95 7.10 28.24 -4.34
N SER A 96 7.61 27.17 -4.95
CA SER A 96 8.65 27.27 -5.99
C SER A 96 8.19 28.14 -7.17
N ARG A 97 6.93 27.98 -7.61
CA ARG A 97 6.36 28.82 -8.68
C ARG A 97 6.18 30.28 -8.27
N ALA A 98 5.87 30.54 -7.00
CA ALA A 98 5.74 31.90 -6.49
C ALA A 98 7.10 32.60 -6.34
N LEU A 99 8.15 31.85 -5.97
CA LEU A 99 9.49 32.39 -5.72
C LEU A 99 10.31 32.53 -7.01
N ILE A 100 10.15 31.60 -7.95
CA ILE A 100 10.81 31.62 -9.26
C ILE A 100 9.72 31.75 -10.32
N PRO A 101 9.19 32.97 -10.53
CA PRO A 101 8.30 33.22 -11.66
C PRO A 101 9.13 33.10 -12.95
N ALA A 102 8.95 31.99 -13.66
CA ALA A 102 9.45 31.80 -15.01
C ALA A 102 8.55 32.52 -16.02
#